data_AF-D3ASJ3-F1
#
_entry.id   AF-D3ASJ3-F1
#
_cell.length_a   1.000
_cell.length_b   1.000
_cell.length_c   1.000
_cell.angle_alpha   90.00
_cell.angle_beta   90.00
_cell.angle_gamma   90.00
#
_symmetry.space_group_name_H-M   'P 1'
#
loop_
_entity.id
_entity.type
_entity.pdbx_description
1 polymer ?
#
loop_
_entity_poly.entity_id
_entity_poly.type
_entity_poly.pdbx_seq_one_letter_code
_entity_poly.pdbx_strand_id
1 'polypeptide(L)' 'MKYPAIVYALDDIENTFANDGVYLSARKYSVTVIDSDPDSSLVGKVASMPTSRFNRHYTKDNLNHDVFEIFF' A
#
# COMPACT_ATOMS: atom_id res chain seq x y z
N MET A 1 -10.48 -11.78 10.26
CA MET A 1 -9.02 -11.56 10.15
C MET A 1 -8.39 -11.69 11.53
N LYS A 2 -7.12 -12.08 11.62
CA LYS A 2 -6.34 -12.07 12.88
C LYS A 2 -5.35 -10.91 12.80
N TYR A 3 -5.30 -10.08 13.82
CA TYR A 3 -4.43 -8.90 13.88
C TYR A 3 -3.18 -9.18 14.73
N PRO A 4 -2.03 -8.57 14.42
CA PRO A 4 -1.80 -7.66 13.31
C PRO A 4 -1.86 -8.35 11.93
N ALA A 5 -2.31 -7.63 10.91
CA ALA A 5 -2.46 -8.14 9.55
C ALA A 5 -1.96 -7.14 8.51
N ILE A 6 -1.43 -7.65 7.41
CA ILE A 6 -1.14 -6.85 6.22
C ILE A 6 -2.06 -7.32 5.10
N VAL A 7 -2.86 -6.40 4.58
CA VAL A 7 -3.74 -6.64 3.43
C VAL A 7 -3.06 -6.07 2.19
N TYR A 8 -2.86 -6.91 1.18
CA TYR A 8 -2.25 -6.55 -0.09
C TYR A 8 -3.27 -6.74 -1.22
N ALA A 9 -3.48 -5.70 -2.02
CA ALA A 9 -4.40 -5.72 -3.14
C ALA A 9 -3.82 -5.00 -4.35
N LEU A 10 -4.12 -5.49 -5.56
CA LEU A 10 -3.90 -4.73 -6.79
C LEU A 10 -4.83 -3.51 -6.76
N ASP A 11 -4.24 -2.32 -6.89
CA ASP A 11 -4.96 -1.05 -6.89
C ASP A 11 -5.23 -0.59 -8.33
N ASP A 12 -4.20 -0.62 -9.18
CA ASP A 12 -4.30 -0.20 -10.57
C ASP A 12 -3.22 -0.82 -11.47
N ILE A 13 -3.43 -0.76 -12.79
CA ILE A 13 -2.42 -1.01 -13.82
C ILE A 13 -2.40 0.21 -14.76
N GLU A 14 -1.41 1.07 -14.56
CA GLU A 14 -1.29 2.33 -15.29
C GLU A 14 -0.44 2.15 -16.55
N ASN A 15 -1.02 2.49 -17.70
CA ASN A 15 -0.32 2.41 -18.99
C ASN A 15 0.17 3.79 -19.44
N THR A 16 1.46 3.91 -19.69
CA THR A 16 2.06 5.03 -20.41
C THR A 16 2.17 4.68 -21.88
N PHE A 17 1.70 5.56 -22.76
CA PHE A 17 1.66 5.33 -24.21
C PHE A 17 2.75 6.13 -24.93
N ALA A 18 3.34 5.54 -25.96
CA ALA A 18 4.23 6.23 -26.91
C ALA A 18 4.16 5.55 -28.29
N ASN A 19 4.28 6.33 -29.37
CA ASN A 19 4.22 5.85 -30.76
C ASN A 19 3.03 4.91 -31.03
N ASP A 20 1.83 5.34 -30.65
CA ASP A 20 0.57 4.59 -30.84
C ASP A 20 0.51 3.21 -30.16
N GLY A 21 1.40 2.93 -29.21
CA GLY A 21 1.43 1.70 -28.42
C GLY A 21 1.64 1.92 -26.92
N VAL A 22 1.48 0.86 -26.13
CA VAL A 22 1.84 0.87 -24.70
C VAL A 22 3.35 0.81 -24.57
N TYR A 23 3.92 1.87 -24.00
CA TYR A 23 5.35 1.98 -23.74
C TYR A 23 5.73 1.38 -22.38
N LEU A 24 4.90 1.64 -21.34
CA LEU A 24 5.10 1.14 -19.99
C LEU A 24 3.75 0.74 -19.40
N SER A 25 3.74 -0.34 -18.63
CA SER A 25 2.59 -0.80 -17.86
C SER A 25 3.03 -0.97 -16.41
N ALA A 26 2.81 0.05 -15.58
CA ALA A 26 3.16 0.03 -14.17
C ALA A 26 2.02 -0.59 -13.35
N ARG A 27 2.36 -1.40 -12.35
CA ARG A 27 1.37 -1.96 -11.41
C ARG A 27 1.41 -1.19 -10.11
N LYS A 28 0.24 -0.73 -9.70
CA LYS A 28 0.04 -0.08 -8.42
C LYS A 28 -0.65 -1.05 -7.47
N TYR A 29 -0.12 -1.17 -6.26
CA TYR A 29 -0.70 -1.98 -5.21
C TYR A 29 -1.03 -1.13 -4.00
N SER A 30 -2.12 -1.49 -3.32
CA SER A 30 -2.48 -0.94 -2.01
C SER A 30 -2.07 -1.94 -0.94
N VAL A 31 -1.34 -1.45 0.06
CA VAL A 31 -0.91 -2.21 1.23
C VAL A 31 -1.47 -1.56 2.47
N THR A 32 -2.36 -2.25 3.18
CA THR A 32 -2.93 -1.76 4.43
C THR A 32 -2.37 -2.57 5.59
N VAL A 33 -1.64 -1.91 6.49
CA VAL A 33 -1.23 -2.48 7.77
C VAL A 33 -2.34 -2.25 8.77
N ILE A 34 -2.83 -3.30 9.41
CA ILE A 34 -3.90 -3.24 10.40
C ILE A 34 -3.37 -3.77 11.72
N ASP A 35 -3.29 -2.90 12.72
CA ASP A 35 -2.75 -3.21 14.05
C ASP A 35 -3.56 -2.49 15.14
N SER A 36 -3.70 -3.10 16.31
CA SER A 36 -4.24 -2.42 17.50
C SER A 36 -3.22 -1.47 18.12
N ASP A 37 -1.92 -1.77 17.96
CA ASP A 37 -0.82 -0.96 18.48
C ASP A 37 -0.41 0.11 17.46
N PRO A 38 -0.59 1.41 17.75
CA PRO A 38 -0.19 2.48 16.84
C PRO A 38 1.35 2.62 16.71
N ASP A 39 2.13 2.14 17.69
CA ASP A 39 3.59 2.24 17.69
C ASP A 39 4.26 0.97 17.12
N SER A 40 3.49 0.14 16.41
CA SER A 40 3.96 -1.11 15.81
C SER A 40 5.05 -0.88 14.77
N SER A 41 6.15 -1.63 14.90
CA SER A 41 7.28 -1.58 13.94
C SER A 41 6.89 -1.99 12.50
N LEU A 42 5.73 -2.62 12.30
CA LEU A 42 5.26 -3.07 10.99
C LEU A 42 5.05 -1.90 10.01
N VAL A 43 4.47 -0.80 10.51
CA VAL A 43 4.24 0.42 9.71
C VAL A 43 5.56 0.97 9.20
N GLY A 44 6.57 1.05 10.08
CA GLY A 44 7.92 1.51 9.73
C GLY A 44 8.61 0.60 8.70
N LYS A 45 8.43 -0.72 8.80
CA LYS A 45 8.96 -1.68 7.82
C LYS A 45 8.33 -1.50 6.44
N VAL A 46 7.01 -1.35 6.37
CA VAL A 46 6.31 -1.11 5.10
C VAL A 46 6.70 0.25 4.50
N ALA A 47 6.80 1.28 5.32
CA ALA A 47 7.26 2.61 4.90
C ALA A 47 8.69 2.60 4.34
N SER A 48 9.54 1.67 4.78
CA SER A 48 10.92 1.54 4.30
C SER A 48 11.06 0.81 2.96
N MET A 49 9.97 0.24 2.42
CA MET A 49 10.02 -0.46 1.15
C MET A 49 10.28 0.52 -0.01
N PRO A 50 11.09 0.12 -1.01
CA PRO A 50 11.26 0.90 -2.24
C PRO A 50 9.91 1.22 -2.86
N THR A 51 9.81 2.40 -3.47
CA THR A 51 8.60 2.90 -4.17
C THR A 51 7.32 2.92 -3.33
N SER A 52 7.40 2.74 -2.01
CA SER A 52 6.26 2.87 -1.11
C SER A 52 5.96 4.35 -0.85
N ARG A 53 4.68 4.68 -0.82
CA ARG A 53 4.16 6.01 -0.47
C ARG A 53 3.06 5.86 0.54
N PHE A 54 3.18 6.53 1.68
CA PHE A 54 2.06 6.63 2.62
C PHE A 54 0.91 7.41 1.97
N ASN A 55 -0.29 6.81 1.96
CA ASN A 55 -1.49 7.41 1.40
C ASN A 55 -2.34 8.05 2.50
N ARG A 56 -2.74 7.26 3.51
CA ARG A 56 -3.58 7.73 4.62
C ARG A 56 -3.54 6.80 5.81
N HIS A 57 -3.87 7.35 6.97
CA HIS A 57 -4.18 6.62 8.19
C HIS A 57 -5.65 6.84 8.56
N TYR A 58 -6.32 5.80 9.06
CA TYR A 58 -7.63 5.92 9.69
C TYR A 58 -7.83 4.82 10.73
N THR A 59 -8.74 5.06 11.67
CA THR A 59 -9.12 4.05 12.67
C THR A 59 -10.48 3.46 12.35
N LYS A 60 -10.60 2.14 12.51
CA LYS A 60 -11.87 1.42 12.35
C LYS A 60 -11.84 0.19 13.23
N ASP A 61 -12.95 -0.06 13.92
CA ASP A 61 -13.10 -1.22 14.83
C ASP A 61 -12.05 -1.24 15.96
N ASN A 62 -11.64 -0.07 16.43
CA ASN A 62 -10.57 0.12 17.43
C ASN A 62 -9.19 -0.42 16.98
N LEU A 63 -8.96 -0.45 15.66
CA LEU A 63 -7.69 -0.79 15.04
C LEU A 63 -7.20 0.40 14.20
N ASN A 64 -5.89 0.51 14.09
CA ASN A 64 -5.16 1.45 13.24
C ASN A 64 -5.00 0.84 11.85
N HIS A 65 -5.38 1.58 10.81
CA HIS A 65 -5.24 1.18 9.42
C HIS A 65 -4.32 2.16 8.71
N ASP A 66 -3.10 1.73 8.44
CA ASP A 66 -2.08 2.51 7.73
C ASP A 66 -1.99 2.04 6.28
N VAL A 67 -2.43 2.89 5.36
CA VAL A 67 -2.51 2.58 3.93
C VAL A 67 -1.30 3.14 3.21
N PHE A 68 -0.63 2.28 2.47
CA PHE A 68 0.47 2.57 1.59
C PHE A 68 0.12 2.22 0.16
N GLU A 69 0.69 2.96 -0.78
CA GLU A 69 0.71 2.64 -2.20
C GLU A 69 2.12 2.19 -2.56
N ILE A 70 2.24 1.12 -3.34
CA ILE A 70 3.52 0.64 -3.86
C ILE A 70 3.43 0.53 -5.38
N PHE A 71 4.44 1.06 -6.06
CA PHE A 71 4.50 1.13 -7.53
C PHE A 71 5.60 0.20 -8.06
N PHE A 72 5.30 -0.58 -9.09
CA PHE A 72 6.25 -1.47 -9.79
C PHE A 72 6.18 -1.29 -11.31
#